data_AF-A0A0B6ZTH0-F1
#
_entry.id   AF-A0A0B6ZTH0-F1
#
_cell.length_a   1.000
_cell.length_b   1.000
_cell.length_c   1.000
_cell.angle_alpha   90.00
_cell.angle_beta   90.00
_cell.angle_gamma   90.00
#
_symmetry.space_group_name_H-M   'P 1'
#
loop_
_entity.id
_entity.type
_entity.pdbx_description
1 polymer ?
#
loop_
_entity_poly.entity_id
_entity_poly.type
_entity_poly.pdbx_seq_one_letter_code
_entity_poly.pdbx_strand_id
1 'polypeptide(L)'
;QYDSDDAASETSSVCSERSHSSYSGRTTEDLGSIVAQLGSSSHLDRKDGLLSLQHLLRSNRCLSRAELKKVSEMFTRMFHDPHSKVFTMFLDTLIDLVYLQSSDLTDWLHILLPRLLTKAGSEMLGSVANKVQKTLDVIRDCFPYDYQFNTLTKFIIDQAQGPNLR
;
A
#
# COMPACT_ATOMS: atom_id res chain seq x y z
N GLN A 1 32.59 -26.30 -65.33
CA GLN A 1 31.30 -26.00 -66.00
C GLN A 1 30.24 -26.74 -65.22
N TYR A 2 29.55 -26.05 -64.32
CA TYR A 2 28.15 -26.16 -63.90
C TYR A 2 27.97 -25.22 -62.69
N ASP A 3 27.02 -24.32 -62.87
CA ASP A 3 26.59 -23.19 -62.03
C ASP A 3 25.62 -23.60 -60.92
N SER A 4 25.27 -22.59 -60.10
CA SER A 4 24.08 -22.48 -59.21
C SER A 4 24.21 -23.08 -57.80
N ASP A 5 23.73 -22.49 -56.72
CA ASP A 5 22.98 -21.24 -56.48
C ASP A 5 22.94 -20.97 -54.95
N ASP A 6 22.43 -19.79 -54.58
CA ASP A 6 21.80 -19.40 -53.31
C ASP A 6 22.70 -19.04 -52.11
N ALA A 7 22.91 -17.75 -51.78
CA ALA A 7 21.94 -16.72 -51.32
C ALA A 7 21.47 -16.93 -49.86
N ALA A 8 22.18 -16.30 -48.92
CA ALA A 8 21.57 -15.65 -47.76
C ALA A 8 22.58 -14.66 -47.15
N SER A 9 22.53 -13.39 -47.59
CA SER A 9 23.09 -12.29 -46.81
C SER A 9 22.20 -12.06 -45.59
N GLU A 10 22.67 -12.45 -44.42
CA GLU A 10 22.05 -12.03 -43.16
C GLU A 10 22.37 -10.55 -42.93
N THR A 11 21.47 -9.70 -43.40
CA THR A 11 21.51 -8.26 -43.17
C THR A 11 21.19 -7.97 -41.71
N SER A 12 22.20 -7.44 -41.01
CA SER A 12 22.14 -6.43 -39.94
C SER A 12 20.83 -6.26 -39.15
N SER A 13 20.97 -6.44 -37.84
CA SER A 13 20.18 -5.79 -36.80
C SER A 13 20.18 -4.26 -36.93
N VAL A 14 19.01 -3.63 -37.03
CA VAL A 14 18.79 -2.26 -36.56
C VAL A 14 17.35 -2.11 -36.07
N CYS A 15 17.27 -1.42 -34.95
CA CYS A 15 16.14 -1.13 -34.08
C CYS A 15 14.93 -0.44 -34.73
N SER A 16 13.88 -0.39 -33.91
CA SER A 16 12.69 0.50 -33.92
C SER A 16 11.44 -0.21 -34.44
N GLU A 17 10.25 -0.06 -33.85
CA GLU A 17 9.67 1.18 -33.35
C GLU A 17 8.79 1.01 -32.11
N ARG A 18 8.89 2.06 -31.31
CA ARG A 18 8.03 2.52 -30.24
C ARG A 18 6.58 2.68 -30.73
N SER A 19 5.69 1.79 -30.30
CA SER A 19 4.24 2.05 -30.38
C SER A 19 3.81 2.93 -29.21
N HIS A 20 3.80 4.24 -29.45
CA HIS A 20 3.03 5.22 -28.69
C HIS A 20 1.54 5.07 -29.03
N SER A 21 0.78 4.44 -28.13
CA SER A 21 -0.68 4.59 -27.99
C SER A 21 -1.06 3.91 -26.66
N SER A 22 -1.83 4.46 -25.72
CA SER A 22 -2.56 5.71 -25.59
C SER A 22 -2.58 6.05 -24.07
N TYR A 23 -2.20 7.27 -23.71
CA TYR A 23 -1.92 7.70 -22.33
C TYR A 23 -3.17 7.95 -21.44
N SER A 24 -4.32 7.30 -21.70
CA SER A 24 -5.56 7.60 -20.97
C SER A 24 -6.51 6.41 -20.82
N GLY A 25 -6.00 5.25 -20.37
CA GLY A 25 -6.87 4.09 -20.11
C GLY A 25 -6.34 2.98 -19.20
N ARG A 26 -5.12 3.06 -18.66
CA ARG A 26 -4.46 1.94 -17.93
C ARG A 26 -4.53 1.98 -16.40
N THR A 27 -5.16 2.99 -15.79
CA THR A 27 -5.05 3.17 -14.33
C THR A 27 -5.92 2.20 -13.52
N THR A 28 -7.04 1.73 -14.09
CA THR A 28 -8.00 0.84 -13.41
C THR A 28 -7.60 -0.64 -13.46
N GLU A 29 -6.94 -1.08 -14.53
CA GLU A 29 -6.50 -2.48 -14.67
C GLU A 29 -5.28 -2.83 -13.80
N ASP A 30 -4.51 -1.83 -13.37
CA ASP A 30 -3.34 -2.03 -12.52
C ASP A 30 -3.68 -2.07 -11.02
N LEU A 31 -4.66 -1.27 -10.55
CA LEU A 31 -5.00 -1.32 -9.13
C LEU A 31 -5.76 -2.60 -8.74
N GLY A 32 -6.57 -3.15 -9.66
CA GLY A 32 -7.26 -4.41 -9.44
C GLY A 32 -6.30 -5.56 -9.14
N SER A 33 -5.22 -5.68 -9.92
CA SER A 33 -4.18 -6.69 -9.71
C SER A 33 -3.39 -6.45 -8.42
N ILE A 34 -3.05 -5.19 -8.11
CA ILE A 34 -2.40 -4.81 -6.86
C ILE A 34 -3.24 -5.24 -5.66
N VAL A 35 -4.54 -4.92 -5.64
CA VAL A 35 -5.43 -5.31 -4.53
C VAL A 35 -5.52 -6.84 -4.41
N ALA A 36 -5.55 -7.57 -5.53
CA ALA A 36 -5.53 -9.03 -5.51
C ALA A 36 -4.21 -9.57 -4.91
N GLN A 37 -3.07 -9.00 -5.29
CA GLN A 37 -1.74 -9.34 -4.75
C GLN A 37 -1.66 -9.08 -3.24
N LEU A 38 -2.13 -7.93 -2.76
CA LEU A 38 -2.20 -7.60 -1.33
C LEU A 38 -3.06 -8.59 -0.53
N GLY A 39 -4.06 -9.19 -1.17
CA GLY A 39 -4.94 -10.20 -0.59
C GLY A 39 -4.41 -11.64 -0.67
N SER A 40 -3.28 -11.89 -1.32
CA SER A 40 -2.74 -13.24 -1.55
C SER A 40 -2.25 -13.91 -0.26
N SER A 41 -2.34 -15.24 -0.22
CA SER A 41 -1.72 -16.06 0.83
C SER A 41 -0.19 -16.05 0.75
N SER A 42 0.36 -15.86 -0.45
CA SER A 42 1.80 -15.74 -0.70
C SER A 42 2.33 -14.40 -0.19
N HIS A 43 3.32 -14.44 0.71
CA HIS A 43 3.97 -13.22 1.20
C HIS A 43 4.81 -12.51 0.12
N LEU A 44 5.22 -13.24 -0.94
CA LEU A 44 5.92 -12.66 -2.09
C LEU A 44 4.96 -11.82 -2.92
N ASP A 45 3.77 -12.33 -3.21
CA ASP A 45 2.76 -11.58 -3.96
C ASP A 45 2.35 -10.32 -3.19
N ARG A 46 2.12 -10.42 -1.88
CA ARG A 46 1.79 -9.25 -1.05
C ARG A 46 2.90 -8.21 -1.06
N LYS A 47 4.16 -8.64 -1.01
CA LYS A 47 5.32 -7.76 -1.13
C LYS A 47 5.32 -7.05 -2.50
N ASP A 48 5.08 -7.78 -3.59
CA ASP A 48 5.07 -7.21 -4.94
C ASP A 48 3.89 -6.24 -5.12
N GLY A 49 2.71 -6.57 -4.56
CA GLY A 49 1.57 -5.64 -4.51
C GLY A 49 1.89 -4.36 -3.75
N LEU A 50 2.60 -4.44 -2.62
CA LEU A 50 3.05 -3.24 -1.88
C LEU A 50 4.04 -2.41 -2.71
N LEU A 51 4.98 -3.03 -3.41
CA LEU A 51 5.94 -2.32 -4.27
C LEU A 51 5.24 -1.59 -5.42
N SER A 52 4.31 -2.26 -6.09
CA SER A 52 3.50 -1.66 -7.16
C SER A 52 2.64 -0.51 -6.63
N LEU A 53 2.02 -0.67 -5.45
CA LEU A 53 1.27 0.41 -4.82
C LEU A 53 2.15 1.61 -4.45
N GLN A 54 3.34 1.38 -3.89
CA GLN A 54 4.31 2.45 -3.63
C GLN A 54 4.68 3.21 -4.90
N HIS A 55 4.89 2.49 -6.01
CA HIS A 55 5.19 3.12 -7.30
C HIS A 55 4.05 4.05 -7.74
N LEU A 56 2.79 3.60 -7.65
CA LEU A 56 1.62 4.42 -7.96
C LEU A 56 1.54 5.66 -7.07
N LEU A 57 1.64 5.49 -5.74
CA LEU A 57 1.50 6.60 -4.79
C LEU A 57 2.61 7.64 -4.97
N ARG A 58 3.86 7.19 -5.15
CA ARG A 58 5.02 8.08 -5.35
C ARG A 58 5.04 8.76 -6.72
N SER A 59 4.21 8.30 -7.67
CA SER A 59 3.93 9.03 -8.91
C SER A 59 2.91 10.17 -8.73
N ASN A 60 2.54 10.48 -7.48
CA ASN A 60 1.46 11.41 -7.10
C ASN A 60 0.09 11.04 -7.69
N ARG A 61 -0.15 9.75 -7.94
CA ARG A 61 -1.47 9.27 -8.37
C ARG A 61 -2.39 9.15 -7.16
N CYS A 62 -3.31 10.09 -6.99
CA CYS A 62 -4.41 9.94 -6.03
C CYS A 62 -5.34 8.79 -6.43
N LEU A 63 -5.85 8.08 -5.42
CA LEU A 63 -6.83 7.01 -5.60
C LEU A 63 -8.24 7.58 -5.56
N SER A 64 -9.12 7.11 -6.43
CA SER A 64 -10.54 7.42 -6.31
C SER A 64 -11.12 6.87 -5.00
N ARG A 65 -12.27 7.40 -4.56
CA ARG A 65 -12.91 6.94 -3.31
C ARG A 65 -13.12 5.42 -3.25
N ALA A 66 -13.51 4.80 -4.36
CA ALA A 66 -13.74 3.35 -4.44
C ALA A 66 -12.44 2.55 -4.35
N GLU A 67 -11.38 3.04 -4.98
CA GLU A 67 -10.04 2.46 -4.94
C GLU A 67 -9.43 2.58 -3.53
N LEU A 68 -9.51 3.77 -2.94
CA LEU A 68 -9.02 4.06 -1.60
C LEU A 68 -9.71 3.17 -0.57
N LYS A 69 -11.04 2.98 -0.68
CA LYS A 69 -11.79 2.06 0.17
C LYS A 69 -11.23 0.63 0.10
N LYS A 70 -11.00 0.09 -1.11
CA LYS A 70 -10.43 -1.25 -1.30
C LYS A 70 -9.03 -1.36 -0.69
N VAL A 71 -8.17 -0.37 -0.92
CA VAL A 71 -6.80 -0.35 -0.36
C VAL A 71 -6.83 -0.28 1.17
N SER A 72 -7.67 0.57 1.75
CA SER A 72 -7.86 0.67 3.21
C SER A 72 -8.38 -0.64 3.83
N GLU A 73 -9.26 -1.36 3.14
CA GLU A 73 -9.69 -2.71 3.55
C GLU A 73 -8.53 -3.70 3.53
N MET A 74 -7.65 -3.65 2.52
CA MET A 74 -6.44 -4.51 2.48
C MET A 74 -5.48 -4.16 3.62
N PHE A 75 -5.21 -2.88 3.83
CA PHE A 75 -4.31 -2.40 4.88
C PHE A 75 -4.83 -2.75 6.28
N THR A 76 -6.14 -2.70 6.49
CA THR A 76 -6.77 -3.13 7.75
C THR A 76 -6.43 -4.61 8.04
N ARG A 77 -6.40 -5.47 7.02
CA ARG A 77 -5.99 -6.87 7.17
C ARG A 77 -4.48 -7.02 7.40
N MET A 78 -3.66 -6.22 6.72
CA MET A 78 -2.19 -6.25 6.81
C MET A 78 -1.64 -5.91 8.20
N PHE A 79 -2.42 -5.26 9.08
CA PHE A 79 -2.04 -5.12 10.50
C PHE A 79 -1.76 -6.46 11.21
N HIS A 80 -2.30 -7.56 10.68
CA HIS A 80 -2.14 -8.92 11.18
C HIS A 80 -1.29 -9.78 10.24
N ASP A 81 -0.53 -9.17 9.32
CA ASP A 81 0.33 -9.94 8.42
C ASP A 81 1.35 -10.76 9.23
N PRO A 82 1.43 -12.08 9.03
CA PRO A 82 2.34 -12.92 9.79
C PRO A 82 3.81 -12.71 9.39
N HIS A 83 4.09 -12.11 8.23
CA HIS A 83 5.44 -11.95 7.72
C HIS A 83 6.00 -10.56 8.07
N SER A 84 6.91 -10.49 9.04
CA SER A 84 7.42 -9.22 9.60
C SER A 84 7.99 -8.25 8.55
N LYS A 85 8.64 -8.76 7.48
CA LYS A 85 9.14 -7.92 6.39
C LYS A 85 8.02 -7.29 5.56
N VAL A 86 6.93 -8.03 5.31
CA VAL A 86 5.76 -7.51 4.59
C VAL A 86 5.06 -6.48 5.46
N PHE A 87 4.89 -6.76 6.76
CA PHE A 87 4.36 -5.79 7.72
C PHE A 87 5.17 -4.49 7.74
N THR A 88 6.49 -4.57 7.76
CA THR A 88 7.36 -3.37 7.74
C THR A 88 7.20 -2.58 6.44
N MET A 89 7.11 -3.25 5.28
CA MET A 89 6.86 -2.59 3.99
C MET A 89 5.44 -2.01 3.90
N PHE A 90 4.46 -2.65 4.53
CA PHE A 90 3.11 -2.14 4.67
C PHE A 90 3.13 -0.79 5.41
N LEU A 91 3.86 -0.68 6.54
CA LEU A 91 3.97 0.60 7.27
C LEU A 91 4.60 1.71 6.41
N ASP A 92 5.61 1.39 5.60
CA ASP A 92 6.19 2.36 4.67
C ASP A 92 5.18 2.83 3.62
N THR A 93 4.40 1.90 3.06
CA THR A 93 3.38 2.20 2.05
C THR A 93 2.19 2.96 2.64
N LEU A 94 1.83 2.66 3.90
CA LEU A 94 0.81 3.39 4.65
C LEU A 94 1.23 4.84 4.87
N ILE A 95 2.51 5.09 5.21
CA ILE A 95 3.04 6.44 5.33
C ILE A 95 2.94 7.19 3.99
N ASP A 96 3.34 6.56 2.88
CA ASP A 96 3.21 7.16 1.54
C ASP A 96 1.75 7.53 1.22
N LEU A 97 0.80 6.64 1.55
CA LEU A 97 -0.63 6.86 1.31
C LEU A 97 -1.18 8.02 2.15
N VAL A 98 -0.81 8.09 3.44
CA VAL A 98 -1.26 9.17 4.34
C VAL A 98 -0.72 10.52 3.89
N TYR A 99 0.56 10.60 3.50
CA TYR A 99 1.11 11.86 2.99
C TYR A 99 0.42 12.34 1.71
N LEU A 100 0.05 11.41 0.81
CA LEU A 100 -0.58 11.77 -0.45
C LEU A 100 -2.03 12.22 -0.29
N GLN A 101 -2.81 11.58 0.58
CA GLN A 101 -4.27 11.66 0.53
C GLN A 101 -4.97 11.56 1.90
N SER A 102 -4.37 12.08 2.98
CA SER A 102 -4.94 12.00 4.35
C SER A 102 -6.35 12.57 4.47
N SER A 103 -6.68 13.62 3.71
CA SER A 103 -8.01 14.26 3.71
C SER A 103 -9.14 13.29 3.33
N ASP A 104 -8.86 12.32 2.46
CA ASP A 104 -9.86 11.32 2.03
C ASP A 104 -9.84 10.06 2.91
N LEU A 105 -8.96 10.00 3.91
CA LEU A 105 -8.82 8.89 4.85
C LEU A 105 -9.46 9.16 6.20
N THR A 106 -10.10 10.32 6.41
CA THR A 106 -10.72 10.68 7.70
C THR A 106 -11.72 9.64 8.17
N ASP A 107 -12.55 9.12 7.26
CA ASP A 107 -13.50 8.04 7.55
C ASP A 107 -12.78 6.75 7.99
N TRP A 108 -11.53 6.52 7.60
CA TRP A 108 -10.79 5.31 7.99
C TRP A 108 -9.92 5.52 9.25
N LEU A 109 -9.70 6.76 9.67
CA LEU A 109 -8.87 7.10 10.84
C LEU A 109 -9.32 6.37 12.11
N HIS A 110 -10.62 6.21 12.31
CA HIS A 110 -11.18 5.52 13.49
C HIS A 110 -10.85 4.02 13.56
N ILE A 111 -10.39 3.43 12.46
CA ILE A 111 -9.84 2.06 12.42
C ILE A 111 -8.31 2.14 12.49
N LEU A 112 -7.72 3.00 11.68
CA LEU A 112 -6.27 3.12 11.51
C LEU A 112 -5.55 3.44 12.83
N LEU A 113 -5.99 4.49 13.53
CA LEU A 113 -5.31 4.98 14.74
C LEU A 113 -5.39 3.96 15.89
N PRO A 114 -6.56 3.38 16.25
CA PRO A 114 -6.61 2.32 17.25
C PRO A 114 -5.75 1.11 16.90
N ARG A 115 -5.69 0.69 15.63
CA ARG A 115 -4.84 -0.44 15.20
C ARG A 115 -3.35 -0.15 15.41
N LEU A 116 -2.90 1.06 15.10
CA LEU A 116 -1.52 1.50 15.35
C LEU A 116 -1.21 1.56 16.85
N LEU A 117 -2.13 2.07 17.68
CA LEU A 117 -1.97 2.15 19.13
C LEU A 117 -1.92 0.76 19.77
N THR A 118 -2.83 -0.14 19.40
CA THR A 118 -2.79 -1.54 19.83
C THR A 118 -1.48 -2.20 19.40
N LYS A 119 -1.01 -1.92 18.18
CA LYS A 119 0.29 -2.44 17.74
C LYS A 119 1.41 -1.87 18.60
N ALA A 120 1.48 -0.56 18.84
CA ALA A 120 2.51 0.08 19.66
C ALA A 120 2.59 -0.48 21.09
N GLY A 121 1.47 -0.92 21.66
CA GLY A 121 1.42 -1.59 22.96
C GLY A 121 1.77 -3.09 22.95
N SER A 122 1.97 -3.69 21.77
CA SER A 122 2.34 -5.11 21.64
C SER A 122 3.86 -5.32 21.66
N GLU A 123 4.29 -6.50 22.10
CA GLU A 123 5.71 -6.87 22.08
C GLU A 123 6.22 -6.96 20.62
N MET A 124 7.28 -6.23 20.32
CA MET A 124 7.89 -6.21 18.99
C MET A 124 9.38 -5.87 19.04
N LEU A 125 10.09 -6.20 17.96
CA LEU A 125 11.48 -5.80 17.76
C LEU A 125 11.59 -4.27 17.64
N GLY A 126 12.66 -3.69 18.21
CA GLY A 126 12.84 -2.24 18.26
C GLY A 126 12.80 -1.54 16.89
N SER A 127 13.28 -2.20 15.83
CA SER A 127 13.20 -1.66 14.46
C SER A 127 11.76 -1.51 13.97
N VAL A 128 10.89 -2.46 14.32
CA VAL A 128 9.46 -2.41 13.97
C VAL A 128 8.74 -1.40 14.87
N ALA A 129 9.07 -1.34 16.16
CA ALA A 129 8.54 -0.34 17.10
C ALA A 129 8.79 1.08 16.63
N ASN A 130 10.04 1.38 16.24
CA ASN A 130 10.41 2.69 15.71
C ASN A 130 9.61 3.05 14.46
N LYS A 131 9.29 2.07 13.61
CA LYS A 131 8.48 2.33 12.42
C LYS A 131 7.01 2.55 12.73
N VAL A 132 6.42 1.80 13.67
CA VAL A 132 5.05 2.06 14.17
C VAL A 132 4.96 3.44 14.80
N GLN A 133 5.95 3.82 15.62
CA GLN A 133 6.02 5.16 16.22
C GLN A 133 6.10 6.25 15.15
N LYS A 134 6.97 6.07 14.14
CA LYS A 134 7.04 6.98 13.00
C LYS A 134 5.69 7.10 12.27
N THR A 135 4.99 5.99 12.04
CA THR A 135 3.66 6.04 11.42
C THR A 135 2.67 6.83 12.29
N LEU A 136 2.68 6.64 13.62
CA LEU A 136 1.85 7.42 14.56
C LEU A 136 2.15 8.92 14.49
N ASP A 137 3.44 9.31 14.41
CA ASP A 137 3.82 10.72 14.22
C ASP A 137 3.26 11.29 12.91
N VAL A 138 3.28 10.52 11.82
CA VAL A 138 2.66 10.93 10.55
C VAL A 138 1.15 11.08 10.67
N ILE A 139 0.45 10.18 11.38
CA ILE A 139 -1.00 10.35 11.64
C ILE A 139 -1.24 11.66 12.41
N ARG A 140 -0.43 11.93 13.44
CA ARG A 140 -0.54 13.13 14.25
C ARG A 140 -0.44 14.40 13.40
N ASP A 141 0.47 14.41 12.44
CA ASP A 141 0.79 15.59 11.65
C ASP A 141 -0.14 15.76 10.43
N CYS A 142 -0.77 14.68 9.94
CA CYS A 142 -1.56 14.71 8.69
C CYS A 142 -3.08 14.71 8.86
N PHE A 143 -3.63 14.38 10.04
CA PHE A 143 -5.08 14.34 10.28
C PHE A 143 -5.54 15.51 11.17
N PRO A 144 -6.79 16.00 11.07
CA PRO A 144 -7.27 17.05 11.97
C PRO A 144 -7.36 16.56 13.43
N TYR A 145 -6.90 17.40 14.36
CA TYR A 145 -6.74 17.03 15.78
C TYR A 145 -8.04 16.64 16.47
N ASP A 146 -9.16 17.23 16.05
CA ASP A 146 -10.51 16.94 16.51
C ASP A 146 -10.94 15.50 16.18
N TYR A 147 -10.65 15.00 14.98
CA TYR A 147 -10.89 13.58 14.66
C TYR A 147 -9.95 12.63 15.42
N GLN A 148 -8.69 13.02 15.59
CA GLN A 148 -7.72 12.25 16.37
C GLN A 148 -8.15 12.14 17.83
N PHE A 149 -8.46 13.27 18.47
CA PHE A 149 -8.90 13.33 19.86
C PHE A 149 -10.14 12.50 20.09
N ASN A 150 -11.17 12.65 19.25
CA ASN A 150 -12.39 11.85 19.33
C ASN A 150 -12.13 10.34 19.22
N THR A 151 -11.19 9.94 18.35
CA THR A 151 -10.81 8.52 18.19
C THR A 151 -10.05 8.02 19.41
N LEU A 152 -9.11 8.80 19.93
CA LEU A 152 -8.32 8.47 21.13
C LEU A 152 -9.18 8.32 22.37
N THR A 153 -10.10 9.26 22.61
CA THR A 153 -10.99 9.21 23.77
C THR A 153 -11.86 7.95 23.75
N LYS A 154 -12.45 7.61 22.59
CA LYS A 154 -13.21 6.36 22.43
C LYS A 154 -12.36 5.13 22.69
N PHE A 155 -11.16 5.08 22.09
CA PHE A 155 -10.23 3.98 22.30
C PHE A 155 -9.87 3.78 23.78
N ILE A 156 -9.55 4.86 24.52
CA ILE A 156 -9.22 4.79 25.94
C ILE A 156 -10.41 4.27 26.76
N ILE A 157 -11.61 4.77 26.50
CA ILE A 157 -12.83 4.31 27.17
C ILE A 157 -13.03 2.81 26.92
N ASP A 158 -12.92 2.37 25.67
CA ASP A 158 -13.11 0.97 25.30
C ASP A 158 -12.06 0.05 25.96
N GLN A 159 -10.79 0.48 26.02
CA GLN A 159 -9.73 -0.29 26.70
C GLN A 159 -9.92 -0.32 28.23
N ALA A 160 -10.40 0.76 28.84
CA ALA A 160 -10.61 0.86 30.28
C ALA A 160 -11.76 -0.02 30.78
N GLN A 161 -12.72 -0.38 29.92
CA GLN A 161 -13.83 -1.26 30.29
C GLN A 161 -13.42 -2.75 30.35
N GLY A 162 -12.22 -3.13 29.89
CA GLY A 162 -11.80 -4.54 29.78
C GLY A 162 -12.74 -5.36 28.89
N PRO A 163 -12.54 -6.68 28.73
CA PRO A 163 -13.51 -7.54 28.04
C PRO A 163 -14.74 -7.77 28.92
N ASN A 164 -15.49 -6.71 29.24
CA ASN A 164 -16.80 -6.82 29.86
C ASN A 164 -17.87 -6.63 28.79
N LEU A 165 -18.61 -7.72 28.56
CA LEU A 165 -19.94 -7.80 27.98
C LEU A 165 -20.07 -7.51 26.46
N ARG A 166 -19.77 -8.53 25.65
CA ARG A 166 -20.67 -8.97 24.56
C ARG A 166 -20.78 -10.47 24.54
#